data_AF-A0A8D9H1K4-F1
#
_entry.id   AF-A0A8D9H1K4-F1
#
_cell.length_a   1.000
_cell.length_b   1.000
_cell.length_c   1.000
_cell.angle_alpha   90.00
_cell.angle_beta   90.00
_cell.angle_gamma   90.00
#
_symmetry.space_group_name_H-M   'P 1'
#
loop_
_entity.id
_entity.type
_entity.pdbx_description
1 polymer ?
#
loop_
_entity_poly.entity_id
_entity_poly.type
_entity_poly.pdbx_seq_one_letter_code
_entity_poly.pdbx_strand_id
1 'polypeptide(L)'
;MFLDYNVYLVNINLLNPSIERIGKLVDPDDNTADGVNISNIFYCQGLFLCVTKHRTRLVVWNPFNGQTRWIQPRHYYHLHMTGMLLDTRRGSTARGEATKF
;
A
#
# COMPACT_ATOMS: atom_id res chain seq x y z
N MET A 1 -4.19 -11.32 0.70
CA MET A 1 -5.42 -11.56 -0.08
C MET A 1 -6.41 -10.42 0.17
N PHE A 2 -7.08 -9.94 -0.86
CA PHE A 2 -8.11 -8.90 -0.76
C PHE A 2 -9.50 -9.55 -0.68
N LEU A 3 -10.27 -9.22 0.35
CA LEU A 3 -11.61 -9.77 0.59
C LEU A 3 -12.47 -8.70 1.26
N ASP A 4 -13.67 -8.43 0.74
CA ASP A 4 -14.61 -7.45 1.31
C ASP A 4 -13.98 -6.10 1.63
N TYR A 5 -13.23 -5.55 0.66
CA TYR A 5 -12.48 -4.29 0.79
C TYR A 5 -11.30 -4.31 1.78
N ASN A 6 -11.04 -5.42 2.45
CA ASN A 6 -9.97 -5.58 3.42
C ASN A 6 -8.78 -6.35 2.85
N VAL A 7 -7.58 -6.04 3.33
CA VAL A 7 -6.36 -6.78 3.00
C VAL A 7 -5.99 -7.69 4.17
N TYR A 8 -5.86 -8.99 3.90
CA TYR A 8 -5.48 -9.99 4.87
C TYR A 8 -4.12 -10.61 4.53
N LEU A 9 -3.30 -10.84 5.56
CA LEU A 9 -2.19 -11.77 5.49
C LEU A 9 -2.76 -13.19 5.63
N VAL A 10 -2.46 -14.06 4.68
CA VAL A 10 -2.97 -15.43 4.65
C VAL A 10 -1.82 -16.42 4.60
N ASN A 11 -1.94 -17.49 5.36
CA ASN A 11 -1.12 -18.69 5.22
C ASN A 11 -1.81 -19.59 4.21
N ILE A 12 -1.04 -20.20 3.30
CA ILE A 12 -1.58 -21.16 2.33
C ILE A 12 -0.81 -22.46 2.52
N ASN A 13 -1.51 -23.50 2.96
CA ASN A 13 -0.94 -24.85 3.00
C ASN A 13 -1.23 -25.55 1.68
N LEU A 14 -0.17 -25.95 0.97
CA LEU A 14 -0.27 -26.63 -0.33
C LEU A 14 -0.33 -28.16 -0.21
N LEU A 15 0.20 -28.72 0.88
CA LEU A 15 0.21 -30.17 1.12
C LEU A 15 -1.15 -30.67 1.58
N ASN A 16 -1.81 -29.89 2.44
CA ASN A 16 -3.21 -30.04 2.80
C ASN A 16 -3.91 -28.74 2.41
N PRO A 17 -4.52 -28.65 1.21
CA PRO A 17 -5.08 -27.42 0.66
C PRO A 17 -5.96 -26.67 1.66
N SER A 18 -5.42 -25.60 2.24
CA SER A 18 -6.12 -24.77 3.21
C SER A 18 -5.58 -23.34 3.19
N ILE A 19 -6.45 -22.41 3.59
CA ILE A 19 -6.11 -20.99 3.71
C ILE A 19 -6.47 -20.55 5.12
N GLU A 20 -5.48 -20.03 5.83
CA GLU A 20 -5.65 -19.51 7.19
C GLU A 20 -5.38 -18.00 7.18
N ARG A 21 -6.21 -17.22 7.86
CA ARG A 21 -5.98 -15.77 7.99
C ARG A 21 -5.06 -15.54 9.20
N ILE A 22 -3.86 -15.04 8.95
CA ILE A 22 -2.86 -14.78 9.99
C ILE A 22 -2.97 -13.34 10.51
N GLY A 23 -3.47 -12.42 9.69
CA GLY A 23 -3.58 -11.02 10.07
C GLY A 23 -4.43 -10.19 9.13
N LYS A 24 -4.78 -9.00 9.58
CA LYS A 24 -5.55 -8.00 8.85
C LYS A 24 -4.75 -6.71 8.79
N LEU A 25 -4.73 -6.06 7.62
CA LEU A 25 -4.13 -4.74 7.47
C LEU A 25 -4.98 -3.71 8.21
N VAL A 26 -4.37 -3.05 9.18
CA VAL A 26 -4.96 -1.97 9.98
C VAL A 26 -4.22 -0.68 9.69
N ASP A 27 -4.96 0.43 9.73
CA ASP A 27 -4.38 1.75 9.55
C ASP A 27 -3.73 2.15 10.89
N PRO A 28 -2.43 2.50 10.91
CA PRO A 28 -1.75 2.83 12.15
C PRO A 28 -2.30 4.07 12.87
N ASP A 29 -2.97 4.98 12.14
CA ASP A 29 -3.53 6.19 12.75
C ASP A 29 -5.05 6.11 12.96
N ASP A 30 -5.68 4.98 12.59
CA ASP A 30 -7.09 4.72 12.88
C ASP A 30 -7.18 3.89 14.17
N ASN A 31 -7.83 4.46 15.18
CA ASN A 31 -8.02 3.80 16.46
C ASN A 31 -9.13 2.73 16.41
N THR A 32 -9.78 2.53 15.25
CA THR A 32 -10.76 1.47 15.06
C THR A 32 -10.06 0.19 14.60
N ALA A 33 -10.44 -0.95 15.20
CA ALA A 33 -9.96 -2.27 14.77
C ALA A 33 -10.64 -2.76 13.47
N ASP A 34 -11.38 -1.88 12.78
CA ASP A 34 -12.23 -2.20 11.65
C ASP A 34 -11.45 -2.48 10.36
N GLY A 35 -10.12 -2.30 10.39
CA GLY A 35 -9.21 -2.58 9.30
C GLY A 35 -9.37 -1.64 8.12
N VAL A 36 -8.50 -1.80 7.13
CA VAL A 36 -8.36 -0.79 6.08
C VAL A 36 -9.22 -1.14 4.88
N ASN A 37 -10.17 -0.25 4.58
CA ASN A 37 -10.95 -0.31 3.35
C ASN A 37 -10.11 0.19 2.15
N ILE A 38 -9.67 -0.73 1.31
CA ILE A 38 -8.96 -0.47 0.06
C ILE A 38 -9.97 -0.39 -1.11
N SER A 39 -9.87 0.68 -1.89
CA SER A 39 -10.70 0.91 -3.10
C SER A 39 -10.05 0.40 -4.37
N ASN A 40 -8.73 0.52 -4.50
CA ASN A 40 -7.98 0.14 -5.70
C ASN A 40 -6.63 -0.45 -5.32
N ILE A 41 -6.16 -1.41 -6.12
CA ILE A 41 -4.84 -2.03 -6.00
C ILE A 41 -4.16 -1.97 -7.37
N PHE A 42 -2.94 -1.46 -7.42
CA PHE A 42 -2.09 -1.43 -8.60
C PHE A 42 -0.87 -2.31 -8.37
N TYR A 43 -0.46 -3.07 -9.39
CA TYR A 43 0.76 -3.88 -9.31
C TYR A 43 1.95 -3.12 -9.88
N CYS A 44 3.05 -3.09 -9.14
CA CYS A 44 4.27 -2.34 -9.46
C CYS A 44 5.51 -3.20 -9.17
N GLN A 45 6.03 -3.89 -10.19
CA GLN A 45 7.34 -4.59 -10.13
C GLN A 45 7.52 -5.49 -8.89
N GLY A 46 6.50 -6.25 -8.51
CA GLY A 46 6.53 -7.14 -7.34
C GLY A 46 5.99 -6.54 -6.04
N LEU A 47 5.61 -5.26 -6.05
CA LEU A 47 4.90 -4.59 -4.97
C LEU A 47 3.46 -4.30 -5.38
N PHE A 48 2.60 -4.12 -4.39
CA PHE A 48 1.25 -3.62 -4.56
C PHE A 48 1.13 -2.19 -4.02
N LEU A 49 0.56 -1.29 -4.81
CA LEU A 49 0.14 0.02 -4.39
C LEU A 49 -1.37 0.00 -4.16
N CYS A 50 -1.79 0.08 -2.90
CA CYS A 50 -3.18 0.08 -2.50
C CYS A 50 -3.65 1.50 -2.17
N VAL A 51 -4.85 1.87 -2.62
CA VAL A 51 -5.49 3.17 -2.36
C VAL A 51 -6.63 2.96 -1.36
N THR A 52 -6.66 3.71 -0.26
CA THR A 52 -7.79 3.62 0.69
C THR A 52 -9.07 4.21 0.10
N LYS A 53 -10.24 3.79 0.61
CA LYS A 53 -11.56 4.21 0.11
C LYS A 53 -11.75 5.73 0.11
N HIS A 54 -11.24 6.41 1.15
CA HIS A 54 -11.31 7.86 1.27
C HIS A 54 -10.20 8.60 0.49
N ARG A 55 -9.31 7.86 -0.20
CA ARG A 55 -8.17 8.42 -0.94
C ARG A 55 -7.38 9.43 -0.08
N THR A 56 -7.27 9.11 1.21
CA THR A 56 -6.50 9.89 2.18
C THR A 56 -5.11 9.32 2.35
N ARG A 57 -4.90 8.04 2.02
CA ARG A 57 -3.67 7.28 2.25
C ARG A 57 -3.41 6.30 1.13
N LEU A 58 -2.13 6.03 0.89
CA LEU A 58 -1.67 4.92 0.06
C LEU A 58 -0.93 3.91 0.94
N VAL A 59 -1.01 2.64 0.57
CA VAL A 59 -0.23 1.57 1.19
C VAL A 59 0.61 0.92 0.11
N VAL A 60 1.92 0.91 0.30
CA VAL A 60 2.80 0.03 -0.47
C VAL A 60 2.92 -1.28 0.29
N TRP A 61 2.50 -2.37 -0.31
CA TRP A 61 2.53 -3.71 0.28
C TRP A 61 3.48 -4.62 -0.51
N ASN A 62 4.46 -5.20 0.19
CA ASN A 62 5.28 -6.28 -0.31
C ASN A 62 4.64 -7.63 0.08
N PRO A 63 4.10 -8.40 -0.88
CA PRO A 63 3.44 -9.67 -0.59
C PRO A 63 4.42 -10.76 -0.16
N PHE A 64 5.71 -10.67 -0.53
CA PHE A 64 6.70 -11.72 -0.30
C PHE A 64 7.12 -11.83 1.17
N ASN A 65 7.23 -10.69 1.85
CA ASN A 65 7.66 -10.63 3.26
C ASN A 65 6.62 -9.94 4.16
N GLY A 66 5.44 -9.62 3.63
CA GLY A 66 4.35 -8.98 4.36
C GLY A 66 4.62 -7.53 4.77
N GLN A 67 5.73 -6.92 4.35
CA GLN A 67 6.06 -5.54 4.73
C GLN A 67 5.07 -4.55 4.12
N THR A 68 4.61 -3.60 4.93
CA THR A 68 3.72 -2.54 4.52
C THR A 68 4.34 -1.18 4.86
N ARG A 69 4.15 -0.21 3.96
CA ARG A 69 4.52 1.19 4.19
C ARG A 69 3.34 2.08 3.87
N TRP A 70 2.94 2.87 4.86
CA TRP A 70 1.91 3.88 4.74
C TRP A 70 2.48 5.17 4.17
N ILE A 71 1.77 5.75 3.20
CA ILE A 71 2.14 7.02 2.58
C ILE A 71 0.97 7.98 2.78
N GLN A 72 1.19 8.95 3.65
CA GLN A 72 0.30 10.09 3.83
C GLN A 72 0.65 11.16 2.79
N PRO A 73 -0.26 11.52 1.86
CA PRO A 73 -0.04 12.63 0.97
C PRO A 73 -0.04 13.97 1.70
N ARG A 74 0.63 14.96 1.10
CA ARG A 74 0.61 16.35 1.56
C ARG A 74 -0.69 17.10 1.22
N HIS A 75 -1.45 16.61 0.22
CA HIS A 75 -2.76 17.13 -0.19
C HIS A 75 -3.72 15.97 -0.48
N TYR A 76 -5.03 16.13 -0.26
CA TYR A 76 -6.02 15.10 -0.62
C TYR A 76 -5.86 14.70 -2.09
N TYR A 77 -5.87 13.39 -2.36
CA TYR A 77 -5.77 12.89 -3.73
C TYR A 77 -7.08 13.17 -4.48
N HIS A 78 -7.19 14.34 -5.11
CA HIS A 78 -8.12 14.54 -6.23
C HIS A 78 -7.59 13.74 -7.43
N LEU A 79 -7.77 12.41 -7.41
CA LEU A 79 -7.28 11.52 -8.46
C LEU A 79 -8.11 11.71 -9.75
N HIS A 80 -7.64 12.58 -10.64
CA HIS A 80 -7.66 12.28 -12.07
C HIS A 80 -6.46 11.33 -12.30
N MET A 81 -6.78 10.07 -12.62
CA MET A 81 -5.87 8.91 -12.68
C MET A 81 -4.60 9.13 -13.52
N THR A 82 -4.57 10.15 -14.38
CA THR A 82 -3.48 10.47 -15.30
C THR A 82 -2.24 11.11 -14.66
N GLY A 83 -2.37 11.82 -13.53
CA GLY A 83 -1.28 12.62 -12.96
C GLY A 83 -0.19 11.81 -12.24
N MET A 84 -0.57 10.78 -11.48
CA MET A 84 0.38 10.04 -10.63
C MET A 84 1.41 9.20 -11.40
N LEU A 85 1.07 8.75 -12.61
CA LEU A 85 2.01 7.97 -13.45
C LEU A 85 3.13 8.84 -14.04
N LEU A 86 2.95 10.16 -14.10
CA LEU A 86 3.95 11.07 -14.65
C LEU A 86 4.96 11.54 -13.59
N ASP A 87 4.56 11.62 -12.32
CA ASP A 87 5.47 12.04 -11.23
C ASP A 87 6.56 10.99 -10.95
N THR A 88 6.31 9.70 -11.20
CA THR A 88 7.33 8.66 -11.05
C THR A 88 8.47 8.78 -12.09
N ARG A 89 8.30 9.55 -13.18
CA ARG A 89 9.38 9.78 -14.17
C ARG A 89 10.27 10.99 -13.87
N ARG A 90 9.95 11.83 -12.89
CA ARG A 90 10.78 13.02 -12.54
C ARG A 90 11.72 12.79 -11.36
N GLY A 91 11.85 11.55 -10.88
CA GLY A 91 12.78 11.19 -9.80
C GLY A 91 14.07 10.55 -10.30
N SER A 92 14.83 11.21 -11.18
CA SER A 92 16.20 10.80 -11.54
C SER A 92 17.02 11.98 -12.06
N THR A 93 17.40 12.89 -11.16
CA THR A 93 18.62 13.67 -11.36
C THR A 93 19.32 13.83 -10.02
N ALA A 94 20.37 13.03 -9.83
CA ALA A 94 21.33 13.23 -8.77
C ALA A 94 22.16 14.50 -9.05
N ARG A 95 22.14 15.43 -8.10
CA ARG A 95 23.13 16.47 -7.81
C ARG A 95 22.80 16.86 -6.36
N GLY A 96 23.51 16.40 -5.34
CA GLY A 96 24.95 16.53 -5.18
C GLY A 96 25.18 17.86 -4.46
N GLU A 97 25.04 17.85 -3.12
CA GLU A 97 25.67 18.85 -2.23
C GLU A 97 25.59 18.35 -0.79
N ALA A 98 26.76 18.09 -0.22
CA ALA A 98 26.99 17.89 1.20
C ALA A 98 26.86 19.23 1.94
N THR A 99 26.40 19.20 3.19
CA THR A 99 26.82 19.99 4.40
C THR A 99 25.75 19.71 5.47
N LYS A 100 25.97 18.80 6.43
CA LYS A 100 26.64 18.95 7.74
C LYS A 100 26.06 20.08 8.61
N PHE A 101 25.08 19.76 9.47
CA PHE A 101 25.14 19.68 10.93
C PHE A 101 23.91 18.93 11.44
#